data_AF-A0A7Y1VZA3-F1
#
_entry.id   AF-A0A7Y1VZA3-F1
#
_cell.length_a   1.000
_cell.length_b   1.000
_cell.length_c   1.000
_cell.angle_alpha   90.00
_cell.angle_beta   90.00
_cell.angle_gamma   90.00
#
_symmetry.space_group_name_H-M   'P 1'
#
loop_
_entity.id
_entity.type
_entity.pdbx_description
1 polymer ?
#
loop_
_entity_poly.entity_id
_entity_poly.type
_entity_poly.pdbx_seq_one_letter_code
_entity_poly.pdbx_strand_id
1 'polypeptide(L)' 'MQKRMSWLSYSKIILEKVSFDQRIFRKELRKSLGRLSREEISKLESWCIANFNALLSYIAVTEITEYLQGNNNSLRLA' A
#
# COMPACT_ATOMS: atom_id res chain seq x y z
N MET A 1 -18.47 -12.29 18.85
CA MET A 1 -17.40 -11.29 19.05
C MET A 1 -17.17 -10.57 17.74
N GLN A 2 -17.49 -9.27 17.63
CA GLN A 2 -17.25 -8.50 16.39
C GLN A 2 -15.76 -8.18 16.27
N LYS A 3 -15.11 -8.71 15.23
CA LYS A 3 -13.70 -8.42 14.93
C LYS A 3 -13.61 -7.01 14.35
N ARG A 4 -13.01 -6.07 15.10
CA ARG A 4 -12.70 -4.75 14.57
C ARG A 4 -11.59 -4.89 13.53
N MET A 5 -11.83 -4.34 12.33
CA MET A 5 -10.83 -4.30 11.27
C MET A 5 -9.73 -3.31 11.63
N SER A 6 -8.46 -3.70 11.45
CA SER A 6 -7.33 -2.77 11.54
C SER A 6 -7.14 -2.01 10.23
N TRP A 7 -6.41 -0.89 10.29
CA TRP A 7 -6.03 -0.15 9.08
C TRP A 7 -5.25 -1.03 8.10
N LEU A 8 -4.32 -1.86 8.59
CA LEU A 8 -3.60 -2.80 7.73
C LEU A 8 -4.55 -3.78 7.01
N SER A 9 -5.52 -4.37 7.72
CA SER A 9 -6.49 -5.27 7.10
C SER A 9 -7.40 -4.56 6.09
N TYR A 10 -7.81 -3.33 6.40
CA TYR A 10 -8.58 -2.51 5.47
C TYR A 10 -7.79 -2.20 4.20
N SER A 11 -6.53 -1.77 4.34
CA SER A 11 -5.64 -1.46 3.21
C SER A 11 -5.45 -2.67 2.29
N LYS A 12 -5.25 -3.87 2.86
CA LYS A 12 -5.15 -5.11 2.06
C LYS A 12 -6.39 -5.35 1.21
N ILE A 13 -7.59 -5.27 1.80
CA ILE A 13 -8.85 -5.44 1.07
C ILE A 13 -9.00 -4.43 -0.06
N ILE A 14 -8.67 -3.16 0.20
CA ILE A 14 -8.76 -2.12 -0.84
C ILE A 14 -7.78 -2.42 -1.97
N LEU A 15 -6.53 -2.73 -1.65
CA LEU A 15 -5.48 -3.02 -2.65
C LEU A 15 -5.81 -4.26 -3.49
N GLU A 16 -6.38 -5.31 -2.90
CA GLU A 16 -6.90 -6.46 -3.67
C GLU A 16 -7.97 -6.01 -4.66
N LYS A 17 -8.95 -5.23 -4.19
CA LYS A 17 -10.07 -4.78 -5.03
C LYS A 17 -9.64 -3.90 -6.19
N VAL A 18 -8.61 -3.08 -6.02
CA VAL A 18 -8.13 -2.16 -7.07
C VAL A 18 -6.94 -2.68 -7.86
N SER A 19 -6.50 -3.92 -7.61
CA SER A 19 -5.33 -4.54 -8.25
C SER A 19 -5.46 -4.72 -9.77
N PHE A 20 -6.66 -4.56 -10.33
CA PHE A 20 -6.89 -4.59 -11.78
C PHE A 20 -6.39 -3.32 -12.51
N ASP A 21 -6.15 -2.21 -11.81
CA ASP A 21 -5.69 -0.96 -12.38
C ASP A 21 -4.48 -0.40 -11.60
N GLN A 22 -3.34 -0.31 -12.27
CA GLN A 22 -2.08 0.13 -11.66
C GLN A 22 -2.12 1.57 -11.12
N ARG A 23 -2.88 2.46 -11.78
CA ARG A 23 -3.00 3.86 -11.36
C ARG A 23 -3.85 3.98 -10.09
N ILE A 24 -4.97 3.26 -10.05
CA ILE A 24 -5.84 3.21 -8.86
C ILE A 24 -5.10 2.54 -7.70
N PHE A 25 -4.41 1.43 -7.96
CA PHE A 25 -3.59 0.73 -6.99
C PHE A 25 -2.56 1.64 -6.33
N ARG A 26 -1.76 2.39 -7.12
CA ARG A 26 -0.81 3.38 -6.58
C ARG A 26 -1.48 4.42 -5.70
N LYS A 27 -2.63 4.95 -6.14
CA LYS A 27 -3.38 5.97 -5.40
C LYS A 27 -3.83 5.45 -4.02
N GLU A 28 -4.41 4.26 -3.97
CA GLU A 28 -4.89 3.67 -2.71
C GLU A 28 -3.74 3.17 -1.82
N LEU A 29 -2.63 2.72 -2.41
CA LEU A 29 -1.41 2.39 -1.66
C LEU A 29 -0.86 3.61 -0.93
N ARG A 30 -0.71 4.75 -1.63
CA ARG A 30 -0.25 6.01 -1.01
C ARG A 30 -1.15 6.47 0.13
N LYS A 31 -2.47 6.36 -0.03
CA LYS A 31 -3.43 6.66 1.05
C LYS A 31 -3.24 5.73 2.25
N SER A 32 -2.96 4.45 1.99
CA SER A 32 -2.70 3.45 3.04
C SER A 32 -1.43 3.81 3.81
N LEU A 33 -0.36 4.20 3.12
CA LEU A 33 0.92 4.59 3.74
C LEU A 33 0.78 5.75 4.74
N GLY A 34 -0.07 6.73 4.43
CA GLY A 34 -0.36 7.84 5.35
C GLY A 34 -1.13 7.47 6.62
N ARG A 35 -1.69 6.25 6.70
CA ARG A 35 -2.52 5.79 7.84
C ARG A 35 -1.87 4.69 8.68
N LEU A 36 -0.82 4.06 8.18
CA LEU A 36 -0.19 2.90 8.79
C LEU A 36 1.08 3.29 9.57
N SER A 37 1.36 2.56 10.66
CA SER A 37 2.65 2.66 11.33
C SER A 37 3.78 2.10 10.45
N ARG A 38 5.05 2.44 10.75
CA ARG A 38 6.20 1.91 9.98
C ARG A 38 6.25 0.38 9.97
N GLU A 39 5.89 -0.24 11.09
CA GLU A 39 5.82 -1.70 11.23
C GLU A 39 4.68 -2.29 10.39
N GLU A 40 3.53 -1.61 10.33
CA GLU A 40 2.43 -2.01 9.46
C GLU A 40 2.75 -1.83 7.98
N ILE A 41 3.51 -0.79 7.61
CA ILE A 41 4.00 -0.56 6.25
C ILE A 41 4.91 -1.71 5.81
N SER A 42 5.86 -2.13 6.66
CA SER A 42 6.72 -3.29 6.37
C SER A 42 5.90 -4.57 6.18
N LYS A 43 4.88 -4.81 7.02
CA LYS A 43 3.96 -5.94 6.86
C LYS A 43 3.12 -5.85 5.58
N LEU A 44 2.74 -4.64 5.18
CA LEU A 44 2.00 -4.42 3.93
C LEU A 44 2.89 -4.70 2.72
N GLU A 45 4.15 -4.27 2.74
CA GLU A 45 5.13 -4.51 1.68
C GLU A 45 5.34 -6.01 1.45
N SER A 46 5.68 -6.77 2.49
CA SER A 46 5.86 -8.23 2.38
C SER A 46 4.60 -8.92 1.86
N TRP A 47 3.42 -8.42 2.27
CA TRP A 47 2.15 -8.95 1.80
C TRP A 47 1.92 -8.63 0.32
N CYS A 48 2.20 -7.42 -0.16
CA CYS A 48 2.11 -7.07 -1.58
C CYS A 48 3.01 -7.97 -2.44
N ILE A 49 4.26 -8.19 -2.02
CA ILE A 49 5.22 -9.07 -2.73
C ILE A 49 4.66 -10.49 -2.87
N ALA A 50 4.02 -11.01 -1.82
CA ALA A 50 3.51 -12.37 -1.79
C ALA A 50 2.16 -12.57 -2.53
N ASN A 51 1.35 -11.51 -2.68
CA ASN A 51 -0.04 -11.64 -3.14
C ASN A 51 -0.30 -11.05 -4.53
N PHE A 52 0.62 -10.25 -5.07
CA PHE A 52 0.47 -9.64 -6.39
C PHE A 52 1.51 -10.14 -7.40
N ASN A 53 1.18 -9.92 -8.68
CA ASN A 53 2.10 -10.21 -9.78
C ASN A 53 3.36 -9.31 -9.71
N ALA A 54 4.38 -9.67 -10.48
CA ALA A 54 5.68 -8.99 -10.47
C ALA A 54 5.57 -7.47 -10.67
N LEU A 55 4.67 -7.00 -11.54
CA LEU A 55 4.51 -5.58 -11.83
C LEU A 55 3.92 -4.81 -10.64
N LEU A 56 2.84 -5.30 -10.05
CA LEU A 56 2.19 -4.66 -8.90
C LEU A 56 3.06 -4.74 -7.65
N SER A 57 3.75 -5.86 -7.44
CA SER A 57 4.73 -6.03 -6.36
C SER A 57 5.88 -5.04 -6.50
N TYR A 58 6.41 -4.86 -7.72
CA TYR A 58 7.43 -3.85 -8.00
C TYR A 58 6.92 -2.43 -7.69
N ILE A 59 5.73 -2.07 -8.20
CA ILE A 59 5.09 -0.78 -7.91
C ILE A 59 4.96 -0.57 -6.40
N ALA A 60 4.51 -1.58 -5.66
CA ALA A 60 4.32 -1.47 -4.22
C ALA A 60 5.65 -1.20 -3.49
N VAL A 61 6.70 -1.97 -3.80
CA VAL A 61 8.02 -1.82 -3.19
C VAL A 61 8.62 -0.45 -3.50
N THR A 62 8.55 0.02 -4.75
CA THR A 62 9.06 1.34 -5.14
C THR A 62 8.36 2.47 -4.38
N GLU A 63 7.02 2.49 -4.39
CA GLU A 63 6.24 3.56 -3.73
C GLU A 63 6.43 3.54 -2.20
N ILE A 64 6.54 2.35 -1.59
CA ILE A 64 6.83 2.22 -0.15
C ILE A 64 8.23 2.71 0.18
N THR A 65 9.23 2.34 -0.62
CA THR A 65 10.62 2.75 -0.40
C THR A 65 10.76 4.26 -0.50
N GLU A 66 10.17 4.88 -1.54
CA GLU A 66 10.16 6.33 -1.73
C GLU A 66 9.50 7.06 -0.55
N TYR A 67 8.37 6.53 -0.07
CA TYR A 67 7.66 7.07 1.09
C TYR A 67 8.52 7.02 2.35
N LEU A 68 9.17 5.89 2.63
CA LEU A 68 10.01 5.72 3.82
C LEU A 68 11.28 6.58 3.78
N GLN A 69 11.78 6.90 2.57
CA GLN A 69 12.89 7.82 2.34
C GLN A 69 12.50 9.30 2.45
N GLY A 70 11.21 9.64 2.60
CA GLY A 70 10.74 11.02 2.72
C GLY A 70 10.75 11.81 1.41
N ASN A 71 10.88 11.13 0.26
CA ASN A 71 10.83 11.74 -1.06
C ASN A 71 9.37 12.02 -1.47
N ASN A 72 8.73 12.96 -0.76
CA ASN A 72 7.31 13.29 -0.88
C ASN A 72 6.96 14.16 -2.10
N ASN A 73 7.71 14.07 -3.21
CA ASN A 73 7.45 14.86 -4.42
C ASN A 73 6.20 14.40 -5.18
N SER A 74 5.67 13.19 -4.91
CA SER A 74 4.50 12.61 -5.59
C SER A 74 3.21 12.59 -4.75
N LEU A 75 3.25 13.01 -3.47
CA LEU A 75 2.09 13.04 -2.55
C LEU A 75 1.27 14.33 -2.60
N ARG A 76 1.72 15.36 -3.33
CA ARG A 76 1.04 16.66 -3.46
C ARG A 76 -0.10 16.70 -4.51
N LEU A 77 -0.36 15.62 -5.24
CA LEU A 77 -1.28 15.62 -6.39
C LEU A 77 -2.48 14.64 -6.27
N ALA A 78 -2.88 14.26 -5.05
CA ALA A 78 -4.06 13.42 -4.84
C ALA A 78 -5.33 14.22 -4.52
#